data_AF-A0A3M1D145-F1
#
_entry.id   AF-A0A3M1D145-F1
#
_cell.length_a   1.000
_cell.length_b   1.000
_cell.length_c   1.000
_cell.angle_alpha   90.00
_cell.angle_beta   90.00
_cell.angle_gamma   90.00
#
_symmetry.space_group_name_H-M   'P 1'
#
loop_
_entity.id
_entity.type
_entity.pdbx_description
1 polymer ?
#
loop_
_entity_poly.entity_id
_entity_poly.type
_entity_poly.pdbx_seq_one_letter_code
_entity_poly.pdbx_strand_id
1 'polypeptide(L)'
;ALDLGNAGFRVLLVDRAPAIGGKMAQLDKTFPTNDCSMCIESPKFIECDRHPNIDIFTYTEVESVEGRAGDFTVTLMEKPRYIDADRCTGCTTCTEYCPVEVPDPFNQGLGPNKAVHIYFSQAVPLVPYIDERCLYLKEKKCSICENVCKNAAIDLHQRPRRITARVGAVVLSAGYDVYDPSLRMDYGYGLWPNVVLSLDFERLLCSTGPHQGEILRPSDKRHPHKIAWLHCVGSRQVLEGAASYCSAVCCAYIQKQVILAKDHDAGLEAVVFHNDIRAYGKDFERFYQRAASLPNVRFVRSYVSAPREVPDTHNVVIRYRDREGVREEEFDLVVLGVGLRPPAGARRLADIFGIELNEHGFCKTRPDNPIETTREGIFVSGAFQGPVDIPESVVTGSGAGALVGKLLRYRRGLLARERVYPTERDVTKEEPRVGVFVCHCGA
;
A
#
# COMPACT_ATOMS: atom_id res chain seq x y z
N ALA A 1 -5.85 3.95 15.08
CA ALA A 1 -5.07 3.61 16.29
C ALA A 1 -4.70 4.86 17.09
N LEU A 2 -4.01 5.84 16.48
CA LEU A 2 -3.60 7.09 17.13
C LEU A 2 -4.73 7.80 17.90
N ASP A 3 -5.88 8.04 17.28
CA ASP A 3 -7.01 8.72 17.94
C ASP A 3 -7.47 8.02 19.23
N LEU A 4 -7.54 6.69 19.21
CA LEU A 4 -7.90 5.89 20.38
C LEU A 4 -6.80 5.91 21.45
N GLY A 5 -5.53 5.80 21.04
CA GLY A 5 -4.37 5.89 21.92
C GLY A 5 -4.33 7.23 22.66
N ASN A 6 -4.51 8.32 21.91
CA ASN A 6 -4.57 9.69 22.43
C ASN A 6 -5.79 9.92 23.34
N ALA A 7 -6.91 9.26 23.05
CA ALA A 7 -8.11 9.32 23.89
C ALA A 7 -8.00 8.48 25.20
N GLY A 8 -6.85 7.83 25.45
CA GLY A 8 -6.61 7.06 26.67
C GLY A 8 -7.08 5.60 26.60
N PHE A 9 -7.21 5.03 25.41
CA PHE A 9 -7.45 3.60 25.23
C PHE A 9 -6.15 2.88 24.86
N ARG A 10 -5.96 1.68 25.42
CA ARG A 10 -4.94 0.75 24.93
C ARG A 10 -5.41 0.10 23.63
N VAL A 11 -4.55 0.10 22.62
CA VAL A 11 -4.85 -0.36 21.26
C VAL A 11 -3.83 -1.42 20.86
N LEU A 12 -4.31 -2.52 20.29
CA LEU A 12 -3.46 -3.50 19.60
C LEU A 12 -3.62 -3.25 18.10
N LEU A 13 -2.55 -2.83 17.42
CA LEU A 13 -2.54 -2.61 15.98
C LEU A 13 -1.94 -3.83 15.30
N VAL A 14 -2.75 -4.60 14.58
CA VAL A 14 -2.34 -5.87 13.94
C VAL A 14 -2.25 -5.67 12.44
N ASP A 15 -1.11 -6.06 11.84
CA ASP A 15 -0.88 -6.03 10.40
C ASP A 15 -0.31 -7.37 9.91
N ARG A 16 -0.87 -7.89 8.82
CA ARG A 16 -0.40 -9.12 8.18
C ARG A 16 0.95 -8.93 7.49
N ALA A 17 1.25 -7.71 7.05
CA ALA A 17 2.50 -7.36 6.40
C ALA A 17 3.62 -7.23 7.43
N PRO A 18 4.90 -7.39 7.03
CA PRO A 18 6.03 -7.24 7.94
C PRO A 18 6.20 -5.85 8.55
N ALA A 19 5.51 -4.83 8.02
CA ALA A 19 5.50 -3.46 8.50
C ALA A 19 4.15 -2.79 8.21
N ILE A 20 3.79 -1.77 8.99
CA ILE A 20 2.59 -0.95 8.74
C ILE A 20 2.78 -0.02 7.54
N GLY A 21 1.66 0.40 6.92
CA GLY A 21 1.62 1.42 5.86
C GLY A 21 0.73 1.08 4.67
N GLY A 22 0.48 -0.21 4.45
CA GLY A 22 -0.42 -0.67 3.38
C GLY A 22 -0.03 -0.14 2.00
N LYS A 23 -1.04 0.18 1.17
CA LYS A 23 -0.84 0.65 -0.21
C LYS A 23 -0.33 2.09 -0.30
N MET A 24 -0.60 2.92 0.71
CA MET A 24 -0.16 4.32 0.72
C MET A 24 1.37 4.42 0.73
N ALA A 25 2.03 3.55 1.49
CA ALA A 25 3.48 3.43 1.52
C ALA A 25 4.10 3.08 0.15
N GLN A 26 3.34 2.47 -0.75
CA GLN A 26 3.81 2.12 -2.09
C GLN A 26 3.75 3.29 -3.08
N LEU A 27 2.96 4.34 -2.78
CA LEU A 27 2.80 5.49 -3.66
C LEU A 27 4.04 6.39 -3.60
N ASP A 28 4.34 7.10 -4.69
CA ASP A 28 5.36 8.15 -4.65
C ASP A 28 4.82 9.43 -4.00
N LYS A 29 3.80 10.00 -4.63
CA LYS A 29 3.07 11.19 -4.15
C LYS A 29 1.57 10.93 -4.06
N THR A 30 0.83 11.87 -3.48
CA THR A 30 -0.61 11.77 -3.26
C THR A 30 -1.34 12.94 -3.91
N PHE A 31 -2.46 12.65 -4.57
CA PHE A 31 -3.33 13.69 -5.14
C PHE A 31 -4.24 14.29 -4.06
N PRO A 32 -4.74 15.53 -4.24
CA PRO A 32 -4.46 16.46 -5.34
C PRO A 32 -3.25 17.39 -5.06
N THR A 33 -2.61 17.27 -3.90
CA THR A 33 -1.54 18.19 -3.46
C THR A 33 -0.17 17.87 -4.08
N ASN A 34 0.01 16.64 -4.56
CA ASN A 34 1.30 16.07 -4.95
C ASN A 34 2.32 16.01 -3.81
N ASP A 35 1.86 15.96 -2.56
CA ASP A 35 2.73 15.68 -1.41
C ASP A 35 3.29 14.27 -1.49
N CYS A 36 4.58 14.12 -1.17
CA CYS A 36 5.21 12.82 -1.01
C CYS A 36 4.43 11.98 0.02
N SER A 37 4.06 10.75 -0.35
CA SER A 37 3.30 9.83 0.50
C SER A 37 4.01 9.60 1.84
N MET A 38 5.31 9.37 1.80
CA MET A 38 6.13 9.12 3.00
C MET A 38 6.28 10.35 3.87
N CYS A 39 6.24 11.57 3.31
CA CYS A 39 6.30 12.79 4.11
C CYS A 39 5.09 12.96 5.02
N ILE A 40 3.91 12.47 4.59
CA ILE A 40 2.69 12.50 5.41
C ILE A 40 2.52 11.24 6.26
N GLU A 41 2.99 10.08 5.78
CA GLU A 41 2.78 8.79 6.42
C GLU A 41 3.85 8.45 7.48
N SER A 42 5.13 8.73 7.20
CA SER A 42 6.24 8.37 8.11
C SER A 42 6.10 8.99 9.50
N PRO A 43 5.70 10.28 9.66
CA PRO A 43 5.44 10.83 10.99
C PRO A 43 4.37 10.03 11.75
N LYS A 44 3.34 9.52 11.06
CA LYS A 44 2.28 8.71 11.67
C LYS A 44 2.74 7.33 12.07
N PHE A 45 3.69 6.73 11.34
CA PHE A 45 4.33 5.49 11.77
C PHE A 45 5.11 5.67 13.07
N ILE A 46 5.95 6.71 13.15
CA ILE A 46 6.75 7.00 14.34
C ILE A 46 5.88 7.43 15.52
N GLU A 47 4.82 8.19 15.27
CA GLU A 47 3.81 8.49 16.29
C GLU A 47 3.20 7.20 16.83
N CYS A 48 2.81 6.24 15.97
CA CYS A 48 2.25 4.95 16.41
C CYS A 48 3.27 4.12 17.21
N ASP A 49 4.48 3.95 16.69
CA ASP A 49 5.54 3.12 17.27
C ASP A 49 5.97 3.61 18.65
N ARG A 50 6.01 4.93 18.85
CA ARG A 50 6.38 5.56 20.12
C ARG A 50 5.20 5.81 21.05
N HIS A 51 3.98 5.43 20.66
CA HIS A 51 2.79 5.71 21.45
C HIS A 51 2.68 4.71 22.62
N PRO A 52 2.63 5.15 23.89
CA PRO A 52 2.65 4.24 25.05
C PRO A 52 1.42 3.31 25.12
N ASN A 53 0.31 3.74 24.50
CA ASN A 53 -0.94 2.98 24.44
C ASN A 53 -1.15 2.16 23.16
N ILE A 54 -0.18 2.08 22.24
CA ILE A 54 -0.31 1.29 21.01
C ILE A 54 0.73 0.19 21.04
N ASP A 55 0.27 -1.06 21.04
CA ASP A 55 1.14 -2.22 20.84
C ASP A 55 1.00 -2.66 19.37
N ILE A 56 2.09 -2.66 18.60
CA ILE A 56 2.10 -3.01 17.17
C ILE A 56 2.47 -4.49 17.00
N PHE A 57 1.62 -5.25 16.32
CA PHE A 57 1.82 -6.64 15.94
C PHE A 57 1.85 -6.76 14.42
N THR A 58 3.02 -6.62 13.83
CA THR A 58 3.24 -6.80 12.38
C THR A 58 3.64 -8.24 12.09
N TYR A 59 3.53 -8.66 10.83
CA TYR A 59 3.69 -10.06 10.42
C TYR A 59 2.79 -11.02 11.21
N THR A 60 1.60 -10.53 11.56
CA THR A 60 0.65 -11.18 12.46
C THR A 60 -0.74 -11.16 11.84
N GLU A 61 -1.44 -12.29 11.89
CA GLU A 61 -2.82 -12.40 11.41
C GLU A 61 -3.79 -12.70 12.55
N VAL A 62 -5.04 -12.24 12.41
CA VAL A 62 -6.12 -12.68 13.29
C VAL A 62 -6.59 -14.07 12.85
N GLU A 63 -6.67 -14.99 13.80
CA GLU A 63 -7.06 -16.38 13.58
C GLU A 63 -8.53 -16.62 13.98
N SER A 64 -8.97 -16.08 15.12
CA SER A 64 -10.36 -16.18 15.58
C SER A 64 -10.79 -14.97 16.39
N VAL A 65 -12.11 -14.66 16.35
CA VAL A 65 -12.74 -13.65 17.20
C VAL A 65 -14.04 -14.20 17.80
N GLU A 66 -14.02 -14.34 19.12
CA GLU A 66 -15.13 -14.86 19.90
C GLU A 66 -15.66 -13.79 20.87
N GLY A 67 -16.91 -13.93 21.30
CA GLY A 67 -17.55 -12.99 22.24
C GLY A 67 -18.40 -11.92 21.58
N ARG A 68 -18.57 -10.79 22.26
CA ARG A 68 -19.53 -9.73 21.91
C ARG A 68 -18.97 -8.35 22.23
N ALA A 69 -19.66 -7.30 21.77
CA ALA A 69 -19.30 -5.92 22.06
C ALA A 69 -18.99 -5.71 23.56
N GLY A 70 -17.81 -5.12 23.84
CA GLY A 70 -17.30 -4.89 25.19
C GLY A 70 -16.47 -6.04 25.79
N ASP A 71 -16.52 -7.25 25.20
CA ASP A 71 -15.85 -8.45 25.70
C ASP A 71 -15.58 -9.47 24.58
N PHE A 72 -14.61 -9.15 23.72
CA PHE A 72 -14.11 -10.06 22.70
C PHE A 72 -12.83 -10.74 23.16
N THR A 73 -12.67 -12.01 22.77
CA THR A 73 -11.40 -12.73 22.82
C THR A 73 -10.91 -12.93 21.38
N VAL A 74 -9.74 -12.40 21.10
CA VAL A 74 -9.09 -12.42 19.79
C VAL A 74 -7.85 -13.29 19.88
N THR A 75 -7.75 -14.27 18.99
CA THR A 75 -6.53 -15.07 18.81
C THR A 75 -5.73 -14.52 17.64
N LEU A 76 -4.46 -14.20 17.88
CA LEU A 76 -3.50 -13.76 16.88
C LEU A 76 -2.48 -14.87 16.59
N MET A 77 -2.06 -14.98 15.34
CA MET A 77 -0.99 -15.84 14.87
C MET A 77 0.14 -14.97 14.31
N GLU A 78 1.21 -14.84 15.08
CA GLU A 78 2.43 -14.14 14.67
C GLU A 78 3.33 -15.11 13.90
N LYS A 79 3.66 -14.75 12.65
CA LYS A 79 4.55 -15.54 11.80
C LYS A 79 6.00 -15.35 12.25
N PRO A 80 6.84 -16.38 12.16
CA PRO A 80 8.25 -16.25 12.50
C PRO A 80 8.94 -15.36 11.46
N ARG A 81 9.46 -14.21 11.89
CA ARG A 81 10.36 -13.36 11.07
C ARG A 81 11.71 -14.04 10.84
N TYR A 82 12.03 -15.01 11.71
CA TYR A 82 13.34 -15.61 11.90
C TYR A 82 14.39 -14.61 12.39
N ILE A 83 13.92 -13.53 13.02
CA ILE A 83 14.70 -12.41 13.53
C ILE A 83 14.05 -11.95 14.83
N ASP A 84 14.85 -11.88 15.89
CA ASP A 84 14.52 -11.25 17.16
C ASP A 84 14.51 -9.73 16.98
N ALA A 85 13.31 -9.16 17.04
CA ALA A 85 13.08 -7.73 16.84
C ALA A 85 13.75 -6.87 17.91
N ASP A 86 13.87 -7.35 19.15
CA ASP A 86 14.44 -6.58 20.27
C ASP A 86 15.97 -6.44 20.14
N ARG A 87 16.61 -7.37 19.43
CA ARG A 87 18.07 -7.38 19.18
C ARG A 87 18.45 -6.79 17.83
N CYS A 88 17.49 -6.68 16.91
CA CYS A 88 17.74 -6.19 15.57
C CYS A 88 17.90 -4.67 15.56
N THR A 89 18.89 -4.16 14.81
CA THR A 89 19.10 -2.72 14.62
C THR A 89 18.73 -2.24 13.21
N GLY A 90 18.24 -3.13 12.33
CA GLY A 90 17.90 -2.77 10.95
C GLY A 90 19.10 -2.40 10.08
N CYS A 91 20.33 -2.81 10.42
CA CYS A 91 21.56 -2.39 9.72
C CYS A 91 21.81 -3.03 8.34
N THR A 92 20.90 -3.88 7.86
CA THR A 92 20.90 -4.53 6.53
C THR A 92 22.13 -5.36 6.12
N THR A 93 23.12 -5.56 6.99
CA THR A 93 24.29 -6.41 6.69
C THR A 93 23.89 -7.83 6.28
N CYS A 94 22.85 -8.40 6.90
CA CYS A 94 22.34 -9.71 6.52
C CYS A 94 21.79 -9.76 5.08
N THR A 95 21.20 -8.66 4.61
CA THR A 95 20.69 -8.51 3.24
C THR A 95 21.85 -8.52 2.24
N GLU A 96 22.91 -7.74 2.49
CA GLU A 96 24.09 -7.65 1.61
C GLU A 96 24.74 -9.01 1.33
N TYR A 97 24.83 -9.88 2.34
CA TYR A 97 25.48 -11.18 2.24
C TYR A 97 24.54 -12.32 1.81
N CYS A 98 23.24 -12.06 1.65
CA CYS A 98 22.30 -13.10 1.26
C CYS A 98 22.49 -13.48 -0.23
N PRO A 99 22.78 -14.76 -0.54
CA PRO A 99 22.98 -15.18 -1.93
C PRO A 99 21.67 -15.43 -2.68
N VAL A 100 20.52 -15.41 -2.00
CA VAL A 100 19.23 -15.77 -2.58
C VAL A 100 18.49 -14.52 -3.01
N GLU A 101 18.11 -14.48 -4.28
CA GLU A 101 17.25 -13.44 -4.83
C GLU A 101 15.80 -13.91 -4.88
N VAL A 102 14.89 -13.01 -4.54
CA VAL A 102 13.44 -13.24 -4.51
C VAL A 102 12.73 -12.06 -5.16
N PRO A 103 11.60 -12.25 -5.85
CA PRO A 103 10.75 -11.15 -6.29
C PRO A 103 10.43 -10.20 -5.13
N ASP A 104 10.56 -8.88 -5.34
CA ASP A 104 10.20 -7.86 -4.36
C ASP A 104 8.68 -7.59 -4.36
N PRO A 105 7.91 -8.07 -3.37
CA PRO A 105 6.46 -7.86 -3.36
C PRO A 105 6.07 -6.38 -3.17
N PHE A 106 6.87 -5.60 -2.45
CA PHE A 106 6.61 -4.18 -2.23
C PHE A 106 6.80 -3.38 -3.52
N ASN A 107 7.81 -3.75 -4.31
CA ASN A 107 8.07 -3.18 -5.63
C ASN A 107 7.35 -3.89 -6.79
N GLN A 108 6.23 -4.59 -6.51
CA GLN A 108 5.38 -5.25 -7.51
C GLN A 108 6.11 -6.28 -8.38
N GLY A 109 7.21 -6.86 -7.89
CA GLY A 109 8.02 -7.82 -8.65
C GLY A 109 8.85 -7.21 -9.78
N LEU A 110 8.93 -5.88 -9.88
CA LEU A 110 9.70 -5.15 -10.91
C LEU A 110 11.22 -5.31 -10.78
N GLY A 111 11.69 -5.87 -9.66
CA GLY A 111 13.09 -6.18 -9.40
C GLY A 111 13.25 -7.25 -8.32
N PRO A 112 14.47 -7.81 -8.20
CA PRO A 112 14.78 -8.73 -7.12
C PRO A 112 15.01 -7.99 -5.80
N ASN A 113 14.70 -8.66 -4.71
CA ASN A 113 15.18 -8.39 -3.36
C ASN A 113 15.96 -9.63 -2.86
N LYS A 114 16.49 -9.59 -1.65
CA LYS A 114 17.16 -10.74 -1.03
C LYS A 114 16.21 -11.51 -0.13
N ALA A 115 16.45 -12.80 0.09
CA ALA A 115 15.58 -13.59 0.96
C ALA A 115 15.48 -13.03 2.39
N VAL A 116 16.51 -12.36 2.91
CA VAL A 116 16.43 -11.56 4.14
C VAL A 116 16.49 -10.07 3.80
N HIS A 117 15.41 -9.34 4.03
CA HIS A 117 15.31 -7.92 3.69
C HIS A 117 14.32 -7.17 4.58
N ILE A 118 14.47 -5.84 4.63
CA ILE A 118 13.49 -4.92 5.19
C ILE A 118 12.39 -4.70 4.13
N TYR A 119 11.12 -4.73 4.55
CA TYR A 119 9.98 -4.68 3.63
C TYR A 119 9.94 -3.44 2.74
N PHE A 120 10.31 -2.27 3.29
CA PHE A 120 10.59 -1.03 2.56
C PHE A 120 11.48 -0.11 3.41
N SER A 121 12.15 0.88 2.80
CA SER A 121 13.21 1.68 3.46
C SER A 121 12.80 2.42 4.73
N GLN A 122 11.54 2.82 4.85
CA GLN A 122 10.98 3.54 6.02
C GLN A 122 10.03 2.65 6.85
N ALA A 123 10.19 1.33 6.76
CA ALA A 123 9.34 0.37 7.43
C ALA A 123 9.30 0.57 8.95
N VAL A 124 8.09 0.42 9.51
CA VAL A 124 7.87 0.37 10.95
C VAL A 124 7.13 -0.94 11.30
N PRO A 125 7.73 -1.83 12.12
CA PRO A 125 9.08 -1.73 12.68
C PRO A 125 10.18 -1.86 11.61
N LEU A 126 11.33 -1.22 11.83
CA LEU A 126 12.50 -1.29 10.94
C LEU A 126 13.27 -2.59 11.17
N VAL A 127 12.60 -3.72 10.99
CA VAL A 127 13.11 -5.07 11.26
C VAL A 127 12.95 -5.90 9.99
N PRO A 128 14.03 -6.57 9.50
CA PRO A 128 13.93 -7.45 8.36
C PRO A 128 13.06 -8.67 8.67
N TYR A 129 12.70 -9.40 7.62
CA TYR A 129 12.11 -10.73 7.72
C TYR A 129 12.77 -11.66 6.70
N ILE A 130 12.66 -12.97 6.92
CA ILE A 130 13.19 -13.98 6.00
C ILE A 130 12.05 -14.60 5.19
N ASP A 131 12.11 -14.42 3.87
CA ASP A 131 11.20 -14.99 2.88
C ASP A 131 11.30 -16.52 2.83
N GLU A 132 10.17 -17.19 2.58
CA GLU A 132 10.04 -18.65 2.51
C GLU A 132 10.95 -19.31 1.46
N ARG A 133 11.44 -18.55 0.47
CA ARG A 133 12.38 -19.00 -0.55
C ARG A 133 13.82 -19.14 -0.03
N CYS A 134 14.10 -18.74 1.21
CA CYS A 134 15.39 -18.92 1.87
C CYS A 134 15.86 -20.39 1.85
N LEU A 135 17.12 -20.60 1.45
CA LEU A 135 17.74 -21.93 1.37
C LEU A 135 17.82 -22.66 2.72
N TYR A 136 17.89 -21.94 3.84
CA TYR A 136 17.80 -22.57 5.16
C TYR A 136 16.39 -23.08 5.45
N LEU A 137 15.38 -22.28 5.16
CA LEU A 137 13.99 -22.64 5.44
C LEU A 137 13.57 -23.86 4.63
N LYS A 138 13.97 -23.91 3.35
CA LYS A 138 13.68 -25.02 2.44
C LYS A 138 14.54 -26.26 2.68
N GLU A 139 15.86 -26.10 2.81
CA GLU A 139 16.81 -27.21 2.68
C GLU A 139 17.84 -27.29 3.81
N LYS A 140 17.83 -26.36 4.77
CA LYS A 140 18.79 -26.28 5.89
C LYS A 140 20.25 -26.12 5.45
N LYS A 141 20.50 -25.50 4.28
CA LYS A 141 21.84 -25.42 3.66
C LYS A 141 22.65 -24.14 3.90
N CYS A 142 22.02 -23.04 4.34
CA CYS A 142 22.67 -21.72 4.38
C CYS A 142 22.45 -21.02 5.73
N SER A 143 23.50 -20.60 6.42
CA SER A 143 23.42 -19.79 7.65
C SER A 143 24.28 -18.51 7.58
N ILE A 144 24.57 -18.03 6.37
CA ILE A 144 25.46 -16.87 6.17
C ILE A 144 24.93 -15.64 6.92
N CYS A 145 23.64 -15.32 6.79
CA CYS A 145 23.02 -14.17 7.43
C CYS A 145 23.18 -14.20 8.96
N GLU A 146 23.05 -15.37 9.57
CA GLU A 146 23.21 -15.59 11.01
C GLU A 146 24.64 -15.28 11.45
N ASN A 147 25.63 -15.79 10.72
CA ASN A 147 27.05 -15.59 11.03
C ASN A 147 27.53 -14.13 10.87
N VAL A 148 26.93 -13.36 9.95
CA VAL A 148 27.30 -11.94 9.76
C VAL A 148 26.55 -10.99 10.69
N CYS A 149 25.52 -11.46 11.41
CA CYS A 149 24.73 -10.63 12.31
C CYS A 149 25.48 -10.37 13.63
N LYS A 150 26.11 -9.20 13.75
CA LYS A 150 26.87 -8.82 14.97
C LYS A 150 26.05 -8.79 16.26
N ASN A 151 24.75 -8.54 16.17
CA ASN A 151 23.86 -8.53 17.33
C ASN A 151 23.29 -9.91 17.67
N ALA A 152 23.60 -10.94 16.84
CA ALA A 152 23.03 -12.28 16.91
C ALA A 152 21.49 -12.25 17.05
N ALA A 153 20.86 -11.42 16.21
CA ALA A 153 19.41 -11.25 16.16
C ALA A 153 18.71 -12.27 15.25
N ILE A 154 19.43 -12.98 14.37
CA ILE A 154 18.82 -13.97 13.49
C ILE A 154 18.61 -15.27 14.24
N ASP A 155 17.38 -15.78 14.22
CA ASP A 155 16.98 -17.08 14.77
C ASP A 155 16.20 -17.85 13.71
N LEU A 156 16.90 -18.68 12.94
CA LEU A 156 16.33 -19.50 11.87
C LEU A 156 15.44 -20.65 12.39
N HIS A 157 15.39 -20.86 13.71
CA HIS A 157 14.58 -21.86 14.37
C HIS A 157 13.28 -21.30 14.95
N GLN A 158 13.09 -19.98 14.92
CA GLN A 158 11.88 -19.32 15.40
C GLN A 158 10.60 -20.02 14.91
N ARG A 159 9.62 -20.16 15.81
CA ARG A 159 8.32 -20.80 15.52
C ARG A 159 7.20 -19.76 15.53
N PRO A 160 6.10 -20.00 14.80
CA PRO A 160 4.91 -19.18 14.91
C PRO A 160 4.43 -19.09 16.37
N ARG A 161 3.96 -17.91 16.78
CA ARG A 161 3.49 -17.68 18.14
C ARG A 161 2.00 -17.36 18.13
N ARG A 162 1.24 -18.12 18.92
CA ARG A 162 -0.18 -17.87 19.16
C ARG A 162 -0.34 -16.95 20.36
N ILE A 163 -1.08 -15.86 20.20
CA ILE A 163 -1.29 -14.84 21.24
C ILE A 163 -2.79 -14.70 21.45
N THR A 164 -3.24 -14.70 22.70
CA THR A 164 -4.65 -14.41 23.05
C THR A 164 -4.75 -13.00 23.63
N ALA A 165 -5.65 -12.20 23.08
CA ALA A 165 -5.90 -10.83 23.52
C ALA A 165 -7.40 -10.63 23.85
N ARG A 166 -7.69 -9.94 24.95
CA ARG A 166 -9.05 -9.50 25.28
C ARG A 166 -9.23 -8.04 24.89
N VAL A 167 -10.24 -7.76 24.07
CA VAL A 167 -10.52 -6.42 23.54
C VAL A 167 -12.00 -6.07 23.67
N GLY A 168 -12.32 -4.78 23.84
CA GLY A 168 -13.71 -4.33 23.94
C GLY A 168 -14.38 -4.05 22.59
N ALA A 169 -13.59 -3.76 21.56
CA ALA A 169 -14.07 -3.43 20.23
C ALA A 169 -13.01 -3.77 19.18
N VAL A 170 -13.42 -3.90 17.93
CA VAL A 170 -12.55 -4.19 16.79
C VAL A 170 -12.80 -3.16 15.69
N VAL A 171 -11.74 -2.69 15.03
CA VAL A 171 -11.83 -1.86 13.82
C VAL A 171 -11.14 -2.60 12.68
N LEU A 172 -11.86 -2.84 11.59
CA LEU A 172 -11.36 -3.50 10.39
C LEU A 172 -10.88 -2.46 9.40
N SER A 173 -9.56 -2.40 9.19
CA SER A 173 -8.91 -1.49 8.25
C SER A 173 -8.11 -2.25 7.19
N ALA A 174 -8.67 -3.37 6.69
CA ALA A 174 -7.98 -4.32 5.80
C ALA A 174 -7.61 -3.76 4.42
N GLY A 175 -8.06 -2.55 4.08
CA GLY A 175 -7.75 -1.88 2.83
C GLY A 175 -8.42 -2.55 1.63
N TYR A 176 -7.68 -2.65 0.54
CA TYR A 176 -8.13 -3.15 -0.76
C TYR A 176 -6.99 -3.90 -1.45
N ASP A 177 -7.34 -4.66 -2.49
CA ASP A 177 -6.38 -5.18 -3.47
C ASP A 177 -6.67 -4.62 -4.88
N VAL A 178 -5.70 -4.73 -5.78
CA VAL A 178 -5.85 -4.22 -7.16
C VAL A 178 -6.47 -5.30 -8.05
N TYR A 179 -7.24 -4.86 -9.03
CA TYR A 179 -7.69 -5.75 -10.10
C TYR A 179 -6.51 -6.35 -10.85
N ASP A 180 -6.52 -7.66 -11.10
CA ASP A 180 -5.53 -8.37 -11.89
C ASP A 180 -6.00 -8.50 -13.36
N PRO A 181 -5.39 -7.75 -14.30
CA PRO A 181 -5.78 -7.81 -15.71
C PRO A 181 -5.31 -9.06 -16.45
N SER A 182 -4.40 -9.86 -15.86
CA SER A 182 -3.90 -11.11 -16.47
C SER A 182 -5.00 -12.17 -16.62
N LEU A 183 -6.12 -12.00 -15.92
CA LEU A 183 -7.26 -12.91 -16.01
C LEU A 183 -8.03 -12.80 -17.34
N ARG A 184 -7.86 -11.69 -18.08
CA ARG A 184 -8.64 -11.40 -19.30
C ARG A 184 -7.80 -11.20 -20.55
N MET A 185 -6.53 -10.80 -20.40
CA MET A 185 -5.59 -10.57 -21.52
C MET A 185 -6.00 -9.45 -22.51
N ASP A 186 -7.16 -8.81 -22.32
CA ASP A 186 -7.72 -7.76 -23.21
C ASP A 186 -6.80 -6.54 -23.43
N TYR A 187 -5.81 -6.35 -22.55
CA TYR A 187 -4.87 -5.22 -22.58
C TYR A 187 -3.40 -5.64 -22.67
N GLY A 188 -3.11 -6.94 -22.84
CA GLY A 188 -1.74 -7.44 -22.98
C GLY A 188 -0.90 -7.49 -21.70
N TYR A 189 -1.48 -7.24 -20.52
CA TYR A 189 -0.78 -7.37 -19.24
C TYR A 189 -0.32 -8.82 -19.01
N GLY A 190 0.95 -9.00 -18.65
CA GLY A 190 1.59 -10.32 -18.50
C GLY A 190 2.05 -10.97 -19.82
N LEU A 191 1.64 -10.44 -20.98
CA LEU A 191 2.18 -10.85 -22.30
C LEU A 191 3.22 -9.87 -22.81
N TRP A 192 2.90 -8.59 -22.75
CA TRP A 192 3.74 -7.52 -23.31
C TRP A 192 4.47 -6.85 -22.16
N PRO A 193 5.82 -6.90 -22.15
CA PRO A 193 6.60 -6.38 -21.02
C PRO A 193 6.31 -4.91 -20.72
N ASN A 194 5.98 -4.10 -21.73
CA ASN A 194 5.74 -2.66 -21.59
C ASN A 194 4.28 -2.29 -21.26
N VAL A 195 3.47 -3.27 -20.83
CA VAL A 195 2.17 -3.02 -20.21
C VAL A 195 2.31 -3.21 -18.70
N VAL A 196 2.16 -2.12 -17.95
CA VAL A 196 2.32 -2.10 -16.49
C VAL A 196 1.03 -1.65 -15.81
N LEU A 197 0.85 -2.01 -14.53
CA LEU A 197 -0.25 -1.49 -13.73
C LEU A 197 0.05 -0.06 -13.27
N SER A 198 -0.99 0.69 -12.92
CA SER A 198 -0.81 2.00 -12.30
C SER A 198 -0.01 1.91 -10.99
N LEU A 199 -0.14 0.82 -10.23
CA LEU A 199 0.65 0.61 -9.01
C LEU A 199 2.11 0.26 -9.31
N ASP A 200 2.39 -0.43 -10.42
CA ASP A 200 3.77 -0.64 -10.91
C ASP A 200 4.40 0.70 -11.26
N PHE A 201 3.65 1.56 -11.95
CA PHE A 201 4.10 2.90 -12.31
C PHE A 201 4.40 3.79 -11.10
N GLU A 202 3.67 3.65 -9.98
CA GLU A 202 4.05 4.30 -8.71
C GLU A 202 5.44 3.87 -8.24
N ARG A 203 5.76 2.57 -8.35
CA ARG A 203 7.07 2.06 -7.95
C ARG A 203 8.16 2.50 -8.91
N LEU A 204 7.89 2.60 -10.21
CA LEU A 204 8.82 3.16 -11.20
C LEU A 204 9.14 4.64 -10.92
N LEU A 205 8.12 5.44 -10.60
CA LEU A 205 8.27 6.87 -10.27
C LEU A 205 8.98 7.11 -8.93
N CYS A 206 8.86 6.19 -7.99
CA CYS A 206 9.32 6.42 -6.63
C CYS A 206 10.86 6.38 -6.52
N SER A 207 11.44 7.35 -5.82
CA SER A 207 12.89 7.41 -5.53
C SER A 207 13.40 6.21 -4.69
N THR A 208 12.51 5.56 -3.93
CA THR A 208 12.79 4.31 -3.20
C THR A 208 12.35 3.07 -3.97
N GLY A 209 11.94 3.24 -5.23
CA GLY A 209 11.57 2.19 -6.16
C GLY A 209 12.79 1.44 -6.72
N PRO A 210 12.54 0.38 -7.53
CA PRO A 210 13.59 -0.48 -8.07
C PRO A 210 14.54 0.24 -9.04
N HIS A 211 14.14 1.40 -9.56
CA HIS A 211 14.89 2.20 -10.52
C HIS A 211 15.18 3.62 -9.99
N GLN A 212 15.07 3.83 -8.67
CA GLN A 212 15.43 5.08 -8.00
C GLN A 212 14.73 6.34 -8.57
N GLY A 213 13.52 6.19 -9.09
CA GLY A 213 12.72 7.27 -9.70
C GLY A 213 12.91 7.45 -11.20
N GLU A 214 13.80 6.69 -11.83
CA GLU A 214 13.91 6.65 -13.30
C GLU A 214 12.77 5.81 -13.89
N ILE A 215 12.00 6.41 -14.79
CA ILE A 215 10.87 5.74 -15.46
C ILE A 215 11.46 4.88 -16.58
N LEU A 216 11.71 3.60 -16.31
CA LEU A 216 12.31 2.69 -17.29
C LEU A 216 11.32 1.64 -17.78
N ARG A 217 11.29 1.43 -19.09
CA ARG A 217 10.51 0.39 -19.76
C ARG A 217 10.93 -1.00 -19.26
N PRO A 218 10.01 -1.89 -18.89
CA PRO A 218 10.39 -3.22 -18.42
C PRO A 218 11.14 -4.07 -19.46
N SER A 219 10.87 -3.91 -20.76
CA SER A 219 11.48 -4.73 -21.82
C SER A 219 12.99 -4.51 -21.97
N ASP A 220 13.43 -3.25 -21.96
CA ASP A 220 14.78 -2.86 -22.40
C ASP A 220 15.45 -1.83 -21.49
N LYS A 221 14.78 -1.42 -20.42
CA LYS A 221 15.24 -0.44 -19.44
C LYS A 221 15.55 0.94 -20.05
N ARG A 222 14.94 1.28 -21.19
CA ARG A 222 15.03 2.63 -21.77
C ARG A 222 13.94 3.54 -21.21
N HIS A 223 14.20 4.84 -21.22
CA HIS A 223 13.21 5.86 -20.86
C HIS A 223 12.12 5.95 -21.95
N PRO A 224 10.81 5.84 -21.61
CA PRO A 224 9.73 5.99 -22.57
C PRO A 224 9.46 7.48 -22.85
N HIS A 225 9.27 7.83 -24.12
CA HIS A 225 8.96 9.20 -24.55
C HIS A 225 7.47 9.38 -24.87
N LYS A 226 6.73 8.28 -25.06
CA LYS A 226 5.30 8.29 -25.33
C LYS A 226 4.56 7.24 -24.49
N ILE A 227 3.70 7.68 -23.58
CA ILE A 227 3.00 6.81 -22.62
C ILE A 227 1.48 6.94 -22.77
N ALA A 228 0.79 5.80 -22.79
CA ALA A 228 -0.67 5.73 -22.71
C ALA A 228 -1.13 5.34 -21.30
N TRP A 229 -2.14 6.03 -20.76
CA TRP A 229 -2.87 5.60 -19.56
C TRP A 229 -4.28 5.18 -19.92
N LEU A 230 -4.69 3.99 -19.47
CA LEU A 230 -6.01 3.44 -19.73
C LEU A 230 -6.87 3.48 -18.46
N HIS A 231 -7.95 4.26 -18.45
CA HIS A 231 -8.88 4.27 -17.32
C HIS A 231 -9.81 3.06 -17.29
N CYS A 232 -10.43 2.85 -16.13
CA CYS A 232 -11.51 1.90 -15.90
C CYS A 232 -11.11 0.44 -16.17
N VAL A 233 -9.82 0.09 -16.09
CA VAL A 233 -9.37 -1.29 -16.25
C VAL A 233 -9.90 -2.12 -15.08
N GLY A 234 -10.81 -3.05 -15.37
CA GLY A 234 -11.53 -3.83 -14.36
C GLY A 234 -12.58 -3.05 -13.56
N SER A 235 -12.99 -1.85 -13.97
CA SER A 235 -14.06 -1.09 -13.30
C SER A 235 -15.10 -0.62 -14.31
N ARG A 236 -16.35 -0.44 -13.88
CA ARG A 236 -17.46 -0.03 -14.75
C ARG A 236 -17.62 -0.96 -15.96
N GLN A 237 -17.43 -2.25 -15.74
CA GLN A 237 -17.52 -3.31 -16.74
C GLN A 237 -18.47 -4.39 -16.22
N VAL A 238 -19.36 -4.86 -17.09
CA VAL A 238 -20.31 -5.96 -16.79
C VAL A 238 -19.77 -7.32 -17.26
N LEU A 239 -18.51 -7.35 -17.64
CA LEU A 239 -17.85 -8.55 -18.12
C LEU A 239 -17.42 -9.40 -16.92
N GLU A 240 -17.40 -10.72 -17.09
CA GLU A 240 -17.01 -11.66 -16.02
C GLU A 240 -15.60 -11.34 -15.48
N GLY A 241 -15.42 -11.43 -14.16
CA GLY A 241 -14.19 -11.07 -13.45
C GLY A 241 -13.94 -9.57 -13.27
N ALA A 242 -14.67 -8.70 -13.98
CA ALA A 242 -14.62 -7.26 -13.79
C ALA A 242 -15.63 -6.77 -12.73
N ALA A 243 -15.59 -5.49 -12.40
CA ALA A 243 -16.50 -4.86 -11.46
C ALA A 243 -17.43 -3.87 -12.16
N SER A 244 -18.73 -3.93 -11.83
CA SER A 244 -19.73 -2.98 -12.34
C SER A 244 -19.61 -1.59 -11.72
N TYR A 245 -19.01 -1.48 -10.53
CA TYR A 245 -18.81 -0.22 -9.82
C TYR A 245 -17.59 0.57 -10.33
N CYS A 246 -17.54 1.84 -9.96
CA CYS A 246 -16.39 2.70 -10.18
C CYS A 246 -15.42 2.62 -9.01
N SER A 247 -14.12 2.57 -9.31
CA SER A 247 -13.07 2.51 -8.29
C SER A 247 -12.70 3.86 -7.66
N ALA A 248 -13.46 4.92 -7.94
CA ALA A 248 -13.40 6.27 -7.37
C ALA A 248 -12.08 7.06 -7.58
N VAL A 249 -10.92 6.45 -7.34
CA VAL A 249 -9.61 7.10 -7.27
C VAL A 249 -8.82 7.09 -8.58
N CYS A 250 -9.20 6.23 -9.55
CA CYS A 250 -8.40 6.01 -10.76
C CYS A 250 -8.29 7.21 -11.69
N CYS A 251 -9.28 8.10 -11.70
CA CYS A 251 -9.17 9.36 -12.42
C CYS A 251 -8.08 10.26 -11.83
N ALA A 252 -8.07 10.42 -10.51
CA ALA A 252 -7.15 11.33 -9.84
C ALA A 252 -5.71 10.78 -9.78
N TYR A 253 -5.50 9.48 -9.52
CA TYR A 253 -4.14 8.94 -9.51
C TYR A 253 -3.48 8.97 -10.90
N ILE A 254 -4.22 8.80 -12.00
CA ILE A 254 -3.63 8.91 -13.35
C ILE A 254 -3.27 10.35 -13.65
N GLN A 255 -4.13 11.31 -13.30
CA GLN A 255 -3.79 12.74 -13.45
C GLN A 255 -2.50 13.07 -12.69
N LYS A 256 -2.35 12.51 -11.48
CA LYS A 256 -1.13 12.62 -10.70
C LYS A 256 0.06 12.01 -11.43
N GLN A 257 -0.04 10.76 -11.87
CA GLN A 257 1.02 10.06 -12.60
C GLN A 257 1.44 10.80 -13.87
N VAL A 258 0.49 11.37 -14.62
CA VAL A 258 0.77 12.20 -15.79
C VAL A 258 1.55 13.45 -15.40
N ILE A 259 1.10 14.20 -14.38
CA ILE A 259 1.82 15.39 -13.91
C ILE A 259 3.25 15.02 -13.50
N LEU A 260 3.43 13.95 -12.73
CA LEU A 260 4.76 13.53 -12.27
C LEU A 260 5.63 13.05 -13.42
N ALA A 261 5.09 12.28 -14.37
CA ALA A 261 5.84 11.88 -15.55
C ALA A 261 6.29 13.10 -16.38
N LYS A 262 5.46 14.15 -16.45
CA LYS A 262 5.83 15.44 -17.08
C LYS A 262 6.85 16.24 -16.28
N ASP A 263 6.84 16.15 -14.95
CA ASP A 263 7.87 16.77 -14.09
C ASP A 263 9.24 16.08 -14.30
N HIS A 264 9.26 14.77 -14.50
CA HIS A 264 10.48 14.01 -14.85
C HIS A 264 10.94 14.25 -16.29
N ASP A 265 10.02 14.30 -17.25
CA ASP A 265 10.30 14.56 -18.66
C ASP A 265 9.28 15.54 -19.26
N ALA A 266 9.70 16.80 -19.38
CA ALA A 266 8.88 17.86 -19.97
C ALA A 266 8.56 17.62 -21.46
N GLY A 267 9.34 16.81 -22.17
CA GLY A 267 9.15 16.43 -23.57
C GLY A 267 8.12 15.31 -23.78
N LEU A 268 7.90 14.47 -22.76
CA LEU A 268 7.04 13.28 -22.80
C LEU A 268 5.67 13.55 -23.43
N GLU A 269 5.25 12.72 -24.37
CA GLU A 269 3.87 12.68 -24.88
C GLU A 269 3.02 11.77 -23.99
N ALA A 270 1.95 12.33 -23.40
CA ALA A 270 1.06 11.60 -22.51
C ALA A 270 -0.35 11.54 -23.10
N VAL A 271 -0.90 10.33 -23.24
CA VAL A 271 -2.26 10.13 -23.76
C VAL A 271 -3.09 9.37 -22.76
N VAL A 272 -4.15 9.99 -22.27
CA VAL A 272 -5.06 9.41 -21.28
C VAL A 272 -6.37 9.02 -21.96
N PHE A 273 -6.65 7.72 -22.01
CA PHE A 273 -7.88 7.18 -22.56
C PHE A 273 -8.92 6.99 -21.46
N HIS A 274 -10.09 7.62 -21.62
CA HIS A 274 -11.13 7.64 -20.59
C HIS A 274 -12.56 7.46 -21.14
N ASN A 275 -13.46 7.02 -20.27
CA ASN A 275 -14.90 7.08 -20.53
C ASN A 275 -15.48 8.42 -20.07
N ASP A 276 -15.14 8.79 -18.83
CA ASP A 276 -15.50 10.04 -18.17
C ASP A 276 -14.37 10.39 -17.18
N ILE A 277 -14.16 11.68 -16.92
CA ILE A 277 -13.26 12.13 -15.86
C ILE A 277 -14.09 12.36 -14.60
N ARG A 278 -13.78 11.64 -13.52
CA ARG A 278 -14.49 11.72 -12.23
C ARG A 278 -13.63 12.44 -11.19
N ALA A 279 -13.62 13.76 -11.27
CA ALA A 279 -12.86 14.65 -10.40
C ALA A 279 -13.77 15.29 -9.33
N TYR A 280 -14.37 14.46 -8.46
CA TYR A 280 -15.46 14.89 -7.57
C TYR A 280 -15.01 15.45 -6.21
N GLY A 281 -13.78 15.16 -5.79
CA GLY A 281 -13.21 15.65 -4.54
C GLY A 281 -12.90 17.15 -4.56
N LYS A 282 -12.67 17.74 -3.37
CA LYS A 282 -12.25 19.14 -3.26
C LYS A 282 -10.94 19.35 -4.03
N ASP A 283 -10.94 20.37 -4.90
CA ASP A 283 -9.83 20.73 -5.79
C ASP A 283 -9.46 19.67 -6.87
N PHE A 284 -10.19 18.57 -7.01
CA PHE A 284 -9.88 17.54 -8.00
C PHE A 284 -10.09 18.05 -9.43
N GLU A 285 -11.12 18.86 -9.68
CA GLU A 285 -11.35 19.45 -11.01
C GLU A 285 -10.21 20.38 -11.40
N ARG A 286 -9.70 21.20 -10.47
CA ARG A 286 -8.51 22.04 -10.72
C ARG A 286 -7.28 21.18 -11.00
N PHE A 287 -7.15 20.06 -10.31
CA PHE A 287 -6.07 19.11 -10.54
C PHE A 287 -6.14 18.46 -11.93
N TYR A 288 -7.34 18.09 -12.38
CA TYR A 288 -7.59 17.65 -13.76
C TYR A 288 -7.21 18.73 -14.77
N GLN A 289 -7.69 19.97 -14.58
CA GLN A 289 -7.39 21.09 -15.46
C GLN A 289 -5.88 21.35 -15.55
N ARG A 290 -5.16 21.27 -14.42
CA ARG A 290 -3.70 21.32 -14.39
C ARG A 290 -3.11 20.25 -15.29
N ALA A 291 -3.45 18.98 -15.09
CA ALA A 291 -2.93 17.87 -15.91
C ALA A 291 -3.24 18.04 -17.40
N ALA A 292 -4.48 18.45 -17.74
CA ALA A 292 -4.93 18.64 -19.12
C ALA A 292 -4.30 19.86 -19.82
N SER A 293 -3.85 20.86 -19.05
CA SER A 293 -3.19 22.05 -19.58
C SER A 293 -1.70 21.87 -19.87
N LEU A 294 -1.10 20.75 -19.42
CA LEU A 294 0.33 20.49 -19.63
C LEU A 294 0.64 20.25 -21.12
N PRO A 295 1.82 20.68 -21.61
CA PRO A 295 2.24 20.44 -22.99
C PRO A 295 2.28 18.96 -23.33
N ASN A 296 1.86 18.61 -24.54
CA ASN A 296 1.84 17.24 -25.08
C ASN A 296 0.99 16.24 -24.27
N VAL A 297 -0.01 16.72 -23.53
CA VAL A 297 -0.99 15.87 -22.84
C VAL A 297 -2.32 15.86 -23.59
N ARG A 298 -2.85 14.67 -23.88
CA ARG A 298 -4.16 14.49 -24.52
C ARG A 298 -5.07 13.64 -23.65
N PHE A 299 -6.30 14.11 -23.44
CA PHE A 299 -7.37 13.31 -22.87
C PHE A 299 -8.31 12.89 -24.01
N VAL A 300 -8.36 11.59 -24.29
CA VAL A 300 -9.14 11.01 -25.38
C VAL A 300 -10.29 10.22 -24.80
N ARG A 301 -11.52 10.66 -25.07
CA ARG A 301 -12.72 9.96 -24.63
C ARG A 301 -12.99 8.75 -25.55
N SER A 302 -12.50 7.58 -25.18
CA SER A 302 -12.70 6.34 -25.93
C SER A 302 -12.49 5.11 -25.05
N TYR A 303 -13.26 4.06 -25.34
CA TYR A 303 -12.84 2.69 -25.02
C TYR A 303 -11.68 2.29 -25.94
N VAL A 304 -10.79 1.45 -25.44
CA VAL A 304 -9.61 1.03 -26.20
C VAL A 304 -9.45 -0.47 -26.18
N SER A 305 -8.73 -0.96 -27.17
CA SER A 305 -8.14 -2.29 -27.18
C SER A 305 -6.64 -2.15 -27.43
N ALA A 306 -5.87 -3.09 -26.91
CA ALA A 306 -4.47 -3.19 -27.21
C ALA A 306 -4.33 -4.45 -28.09
N PRO A 307 -4.30 -4.33 -29.43
CA PRO A 307 -4.36 -5.50 -30.32
C PRO A 307 -3.02 -6.20 -30.53
N ARG A 308 -1.88 -5.50 -30.38
CA ARG A 308 -0.55 -6.08 -30.61
C ARG A 308 0.57 -5.29 -29.92
N GLU A 309 1.68 -5.99 -29.74
CA GLU A 309 3.01 -5.41 -29.56
C GLU A 309 3.73 -5.34 -30.92
N VAL A 310 4.56 -4.32 -31.11
CA VAL A 310 5.44 -4.15 -32.26
C VAL A 310 6.71 -5.00 -32.03
N PRO A 311 7.03 -5.94 -32.95
CA PRO A 311 8.27 -6.71 -32.87
C PRO A 311 9.52 -5.81 -32.79
N ASP A 312 10.58 -6.29 -32.16
CA ASP A 312 11.87 -5.62 -31.93
C ASP A 312 11.85 -4.44 -30.94
N THR A 313 10.87 -3.53 -31.05
CA THR A 313 10.79 -2.37 -30.17
C THR A 313 10.09 -2.68 -28.85
N HIS A 314 9.23 -3.70 -28.81
CA HIS A 314 8.31 -3.97 -27.70
C HIS A 314 7.32 -2.83 -27.43
N ASN A 315 7.12 -1.93 -28.39
CA ASN A 315 6.11 -0.87 -28.27
C ASN A 315 4.71 -1.47 -28.39
N VAL A 316 3.73 -0.86 -27.73
CA VAL A 316 2.36 -1.37 -27.70
C VAL A 316 1.48 -0.49 -28.56
N VAL A 317 0.71 -1.10 -29.46
CA VAL A 317 -0.28 -0.37 -30.26
C VAL A 317 -1.60 -0.34 -29.51
N ILE A 318 -2.18 0.85 -29.38
CA ILE A 318 -3.52 1.06 -28.83
C ILE A 318 -4.46 1.46 -29.97
N ARG A 319 -5.57 0.74 -30.07
CA ARG A 319 -6.66 1.00 -31.02
C ARG A 319 -7.84 1.65 -30.30
N TYR A 320 -8.26 2.81 -30.78
CA TYR A 320 -9.32 3.63 -30.19
C TYR A 320 -10.13 4.36 -31.25
N ARG A 321 -11.23 5.02 -30.83
CA ARG A 321 -12.07 5.82 -31.72
C ARG A 321 -12.06 7.28 -31.27
N ASP A 322 -11.81 8.18 -32.20
CA ASP A 322 -11.97 9.62 -31.98
C ASP A 322 -13.11 10.20 -32.84
N ARG A 323 -13.12 11.53 -33.04
CA ARG A 323 -14.15 12.21 -33.84
C ARG A 323 -14.04 11.92 -35.34
N GLU A 324 -12.87 11.55 -35.83
CA GLU A 324 -12.60 11.34 -37.26
C GLU A 324 -12.70 9.86 -37.65
N GLY A 325 -12.49 8.94 -36.71
CA GLY A 325 -12.66 7.52 -36.97
C GLY A 325 -11.93 6.62 -35.99
N VAL A 326 -11.65 5.41 -36.45
CA VAL A 326 -10.82 4.45 -35.72
C VAL A 326 -9.36 4.78 -36.00
N ARG A 327 -8.57 4.92 -34.92
CA ARG A 327 -7.13 5.15 -34.98
C ARG A 327 -6.38 4.03 -34.29
N GLU A 328 -5.15 3.81 -34.75
CA GLU A 328 -4.16 3.01 -34.07
C GLU A 328 -2.93 3.88 -33.84
N GLU A 329 -2.40 3.81 -32.63
CA GLU A 329 -1.27 4.63 -32.21
C GLU A 329 -0.32 3.80 -31.35
N GLU A 330 0.98 3.97 -31.59
CA GLU A 330 2.06 3.23 -30.94
C GLU A 330 2.56 3.98 -29.70
N PHE A 331 2.83 3.25 -28.62
CA PHE A 331 3.28 3.77 -27.34
C PHE A 331 4.46 2.97 -26.81
N ASP A 332 5.43 3.66 -26.19
CA ASP A 332 6.62 3.04 -25.61
C ASP A 332 6.29 2.28 -24.32
N LEU A 333 5.29 2.77 -23.58
CA LEU A 333 4.77 2.21 -22.34
C LEU A 333 3.25 2.42 -22.25
N VAL A 334 2.54 1.42 -21.72
CA VAL A 334 1.11 1.49 -21.45
C VAL A 334 0.88 1.23 -19.96
N VAL A 335 0.19 2.16 -19.30
CA VAL A 335 -0.15 2.09 -17.89
C VAL A 335 -1.65 1.80 -17.73
N LEU A 336 -1.96 0.66 -17.10
CA LEU A 336 -3.32 0.24 -16.83
C LEU A 336 -3.81 0.86 -15.52
N GLY A 337 -4.78 1.78 -15.61
CA GLY A 337 -5.50 2.33 -14.46
C GLY A 337 -6.43 1.28 -13.85
N VAL A 338 -5.84 0.38 -13.05
CA VAL A 338 -6.53 -0.74 -12.42
C VAL A 338 -7.51 -0.29 -11.34
N GLY A 339 -8.66 -0.97 -11.33
CA GLY A 339 -9.68 -0.82 -10.33
C GLY A 339 -9.29 -1.39 -8.97
N LEU A 340 -9.99 -0.94 -7.93
CA LEU A 340 -9.89 -1.49 -6.59
C LEU A 340 -10.83 -2.70 -6.44
N ARG A 341 -10.36 -3.67 -5.67
CA ARG A 341 -11.06 -4.89 -5.30
C ARG A 341 -11.11 -5.02 -3.80
N PRO A 342 -12.07 -5.78 -3.26
CA PRO A 342 -12.02 -6.19 -1.86
C PRO A 342 -10.66 -6.82 -1.54
N PRO A 343 -10.18 -6.68 -0.30
CA PRO A 343 -8.91 -7.27 0.10
C PRO A 343 -8.95 -8.79 -0.09
N ALA A 344 -7.82 -9.36 -0.51
CA ALA A 344 -7.62 -10.78 -0.64
C ALA A 344 -7.92 -11.45 0.70
N GLY A 345 -8.83 -12.43 0.67
CA GLY A 345 -9.34 -13.08 1.87
C GLY A 345 -10.49 -12.35 2.57
N ALA A 346 -11.16 -11.37 1.93
CA ALA A 346 -12.33 -10.67 2.48
C ALA A 346 -13.38 -11.64 3.06
N ARG A 347 -13.65 -12.77 2.40
CA ARG A 347 -14.57 -13.80 2.90
C ARG A 347 -14.06 -14.46 4.18
N ARG A 348 -12.79 -14.84 4.24
CA ARG A 348 -12.16 -15.36 5.46
C ARG A 348 -12.22 -14.33 6.59
N LEU A 349 -11.97 -13.05 6.31
CA LEU A 349 -12.12 -11.99 7.31
C LEU A 349 -13.58 -11.91 7.78
N ALA A 350 -14.54 -11.93 6.87
CA ALA A 350 -15.96 -11.92 7.22
C ALA A 350 -16.35 -13.09 8.15
N ASP A 351 -15.87 -14.29 7.84
CA ASP A 351 -16.09 -15.49 8.65
C ASP A 351 -15.46 -15.36 10.06
N ILE A 352 -14.19 -14.92 10.14
CA ILE A 352 -13.46 -14.74 11.40
C ILE A 352 -14.13 -13.70 12.30
N PHE A 353 -14.51 -12.57 11.72
CA PHE A 353 -15.11 -11.46 12.46
C PHE A 353 -16.63 -11.57 12.57
N GLY A 354 -17.28 -12.55 11.94
CA GLY A 354 -18.73 -12.73 11.96
C GLY A 354 -19.47 -11.50 11.42
N ILE A 355 -18.99 -10.92 10.31
CA ILE A 355 -19.62 -9.81 9.60
C ILE A 355 -20.11 -10.25 8.23
N GLU A 356 -21.00 -9.48 7.62
CA GLU A 356 -21.45 -9.72 6.24
C GLU A 356 -20.62 -8.90 5.24
N LEU A 357 -20.56 -9.41 4.02
CA LEU A 357 -20.05 -8.68 2.85
C LEU A 357 -21.23 -8.21 1.99
N ASN A 358 -21.05 -7.11 1.26
CA ASN A 358 -22.00 -6.67 0.25
C ASN A 358 -21.88 -7.52 -1.03
N GLU A 359 -22.74 -7.26 -2.00
CA GLU A 359 -22.77 -7.94 -3.30
C GLU A 359 -21.47 -7.83 -4.13
N HIS A 360 -20.58 -6.92 -3.76
CA HIS A 360 -19.28 -6.71 -4.38
C HIS A 360 -18.12 -7.30 -3.57
N GLY A 361 -18.38 -7.92 -2.42
CA GLY A 361 -17.37 -8.54 -1.56
C GLY A 361 -16.66 -7.59 -0.60
N PHE A 362 -17.04 -6.31 -0.56
CA PHE A 362 -16.58 -5.36 0.47
C PHE A 362 -17.38 -5.56 1.76
N CYS A 363 -16.92 -4.99 2.88
CA CYS A 363 -17.64 -5.03 4.14
C CYS A 363 -19.04 -4.41 3.98
N LYS A 364 -20.08 -5.15 4.36
CA LYS A 364 -21.45 -4.61 4.39
C LYS A 364 -21.60 -3.69 5.58
N THR A 365 -21.95 -2.44 5.30
CA THR A 365 -22.12 -1.39 6.30
C THR A 365 -23.60 -1.07 6.50
N ARG A 366 -23.91 -0.40 7.60
CA ARG A 366 -25.28 0.08 7.85
C ARG A 366 -25.58 1.31 7.00
N PRO A 367 -26.76 1.41 6.34
CA PRO A 367 -27.09 2.56 5.50
C PRO A 367 -27.09 3.90 6.25
N ASP A 368 -27.42 3.89 7.54
CA ASP A 368 -27.46 5.07 8.42
C ASP A 368 -26.11 5.41 9.05
N ASN A 369 -25.14 4.47 9.04
CA ASN A 369 -23.80 4.68 9.54
C ASN A 369 -22.78 3.80 8.79
N PRO A 370 -22.06 4.36 7.79
CA PRO A 370 -21.16 3.57 6.92
C PRO A 370 -19.91 3.05 7.63
N ILE A 371 -19.71 3.36 8.91
CA ILE A 371 -18.56 2.91 9.71
C ILE A 371 -18.92 1.66 10.53
N GLU A 372 -20.21 1.41 10.76
CA GLU A 372 -20.70 0.24 11.50
C GLU A 372 -20.87 -0.96 10.57
N THR A 373 -20.36 -2.11 11.01
CA THR A 373 -20.57 -3.38 10.32
C THR A 373 -21.91 -4.01 10.72
N THR A 374 -22.22 -5.19 10.20
CA THR A 374 -23.39 -5.97 10.63
C THR A 374 -23.27 -6.60 12.03
N ARG A 375 -22.08 -6.55 12.67
CA ARG A 375 -21.85 -7.05 14.03
C ARG A 375 -21.52 -5.92 15.00
N GLU A 376 -22.32 -5.81 16.06
CA GLU A 376 -22.11 -4.80 17.10
C GLU A 376 -20.72 -4.92 17.75
N GLY A 377 -20.07 -3.78 17.97
CA GLY A 377 -18.70 -3.71 18.52
C GLY A 377 -17.59 -3.94 17.50
N ILE A 378 -17.93 -4.24 16.24
CA ILE A 378 -17.00 -4.30 15.12
C ILE A 378 -17.32 -3.18 14.14
N PHE A 379 -16.31 -2.35 13.87
CA PHE A 379 -16.37 -1.21 12.96
C PHE A 379 -15.45 -1.45 11.76
N VAL A 380 -15.61 -0.67 10.71
CA VAL A 380 -14.78 -0.74 9.50
C VAL A 380 -14.30 0.66 9.11
N SER A 381 -13.10 0.78 8.56
CA SER A 381 -12.56 2.05 8.06
C SER A 381 -11.83 1.87 6.73
N GLY A 382 -11.79 2.94 5.93
CA GLY A 382 -11.06 2.98 4.67
C GLY A 382 -11.61 2.00 3.63
N ALA A 383 -10.73 1.57 2.73
CA ALA A 383 -11.12 0.92 1.49
C ALA A 383 -11.78 -0.46 1.60
N PHE A 384 -11.86 -1.04 2.81
CA PHE A 384 -12.65 -2.26 3.00
C PHE A 384 -14.16 -2.00 2.98
N GLN A 385 -14.60 -0.75 3.19
CA GLN A 385 -16.00 -0.32 2.98
C GLN A 385 -16.36 -0.26 1.49
N GLY A 386 -15.38 -0.02 0.64
CA GLY A 386 -15.53 0.26 -0.78
C GLY A 386 -14.42 1.19 -1.29
N PRO A 387 -14.35 1.45 -2.60
CA PRO A 387 -13.31 2.31 -3.16
C PRO A 387 -13.42 3.76 -2.66
N VAL A 388 -12.40 4.22 -1.94
CA VAL A 388 -12.28 5.57 -1.38
C VAL A 388 -10.83 6.06 -1.46
N ASP A 389 -10.62 7.38 -1.39
CA ASP A 389 -9.28 7.96 -1.35
C ASP A 389 -8.67 8.01 0.07
N ILE A 390 -7.46 8.58 0.17
CA ILE A 390 -6.73 8.70 1.44
C ILE A 390 -7.47 9.61 2.42
N PRO A 391 -7.87 10.86 2.08
CA PRO A 391 -8.68 11.70 2.96
C PRO A 391 -9.93 11.00 3.50
N GLU A 392 -10.74 10.37 2.63
CA GLU A 392 -11.94 9.63 3.03
C GLU A 392 -11.60 8.44 3.96
N SER A 393 -10.48 7.75 3.70
CA SER A 393 -9.99 6.67 4.57
C SER A 393 -9.58 7.18 5.96
N VAL A 394 -8.94 8.34 6.04
CA VAL A 394 -8.55 8.97 7.32
C VAL A 394 -9.81 9.40 8.08
N VAL A 395 -10.79 10.03 7.41
CA VAL A 395 -12.06 10.44 8.03
C VAL A 395 -12.80 9.25 8.64
N THR A 396 -12.92 8.14 7.91
CA THR A 396 -13.57 6.93 8.42
C THR A 396 -12.76 6.27 9.54
N GLY A 397 -11.42 6.36 9.52
CA GLY A 397 -10.55 5.92 10.61
C GLY A 397 -10.81 6.68 11.92
N SER A 398 -10.89 8.02 11.85
CA SER A 398 -11.24 8.86 13.01
C SER A 398 -12.68 8.64 13.48
N GLY A 399 -13.61 8.49 12.55
CA GLY A 399 -15.01 8.18 12.87
C GLY A 399 -15.17 6.83 13.59
N ALA A 400 -14.43 5.80 13.17
CA ALA A 400 -14.38 4.52 13.88
C ALA A 400 -13.81 4.68 15.29
N GLY A 401 -12.75 5.48 15.45
CA GLY A 401 -12.20 5.83 16.75
C GLY A 401 -13.23 6.50 17.69
N ALA A 402 -14.04 7.42 17.16
CA ALA A 402 -15.10 8.08 17.93
C ALA A 402 -16.20 7.10 18.37
N LEU A 403 -16.65 6.20 17.49
CA LEU A 403 -17.66 5.19 17.80
C LEU A 403 -17.17 4.18 18.85
N VAL A 404 -15.93 3.70 18.70
CA VAL A 404 -15.27 2.87 19.71
C VAL A 404 -15.17 3.61 21.04
N GLY A 405 -14.76 4.89 21.01
CA GLY A 405 -14.67 5.73 22.20
C GLY A 405 -16.01 5.95 22.91
N LYS A 406 -17.12 6.01 22.16
CA LYS A 406 -18.50 6.05 22.68
C LYS A 406 -18.88 4.72 23.34
N LEU A 407 -18.63 3.61 22.66
CA LEU A 407 -18.93 2.26 23.12
C LEU A 407 -18.17 1.93 24.42
N LEU A 408 -16.88 2.23 24.44
CA LEU A 408 -15.96 1.87 25.52
C LEU A 408 -15.71 3.01 26.52
N ARG A 409 -16.56 4.05 26.57
CA ARG A 409 -16.35 5.24 27.42
C ARG A 409 -16.03 4.89 28.89
N TYR A 410 -16.64 3.84 29.42
CA TYR A 410 -16.49 3.36 30.80
C TYR A 410 -15.14 2.66 31.08
N ARG A 411 -14.36 2.37 30.04
CA ARG A 411 -13.02 1.75 30.11
C ARG A 411 -11.89 2.73 29.82
N ARG A 412 -12.19 3.98 29.47
CA ARG A 412 -11.19 4.99 29.14
C ARG A 412 -10.21 5.20 30.30
N GLY A 413 -8.91 5.22 30.02
CA GLY A 413 -7.85 5.43 31.01
C GLY A 413 -7.46 4.20 31.82
N LEU A 414 -8.31 3.16 31.92
CA LEU A 414 -8.05 2.01 32.80
C LEU A 414 -6.84 1.16 32.39
N LEU A 415 -6.47 1.17 31.11
CA LEU A 415 -5.31 0.46 30.56
C LEU A 415 -4.29 1.42 29.95
N ALA A 416 -4.46 2.73 30.13
CA ALA A 416 -3.53 3.70 29.60
C ALA A 416 -2.19 3.62 30.36
N ARG A 417 -1.10 3.76 29.62
CA ARG A 417 0.27 3.82 30.10
C ARG A 417 0.77 5.24 29.90
N GLU A 418 1.46 5.76 30.90
CA GLU A 418 2.13 7.04 30.79
C GLU A 418 3.38 6.93 29.92
N ARG A 419 3.72 8.03 29.24
CA ARG A 419 4.97 8.11 28.50
C ARG A 419 6.11 8.35 29.49
N VAL A 420 6.99 7.37 29.59
CA VAL A 420 8.21 7.47 30.41
C VAL A 420 9.34 8.00 29.52
N TYR A 421 9.89 9.16 29.88
CA TYR A 421 11.07 9.70 29.24
C TYR A 421 12.33 9.22 29.97
N PRO A 422 13.46 9.01 29.26
CA PRO A 422 14.73 8.75 29.93
C PRO A 422 15.12 9.95 30.79
N THR A 423 15.83 9.70 31.89
CA THR A 423 16.34 10.77 32.77
C THR A 423 17.19 11.74 31.97
N GLU A 424 16.92 13.04 32.11
CA GLU A 424 17.73 14.08 31.50
C GLU A 424 19.17 14.03 32.01
N ARG A 425 20.14 14.19 31.11
CA ARG A 425 21.57 14.19 31.42
C ARG A 425 22.11 15.61 31.21
N ASP A 426 22.91 16.10 32.15
CA ASP A 426 23.65 17.36 31.96
C ASP A 426 24.77 17.14 30.93
N VAL A 427 24.62 17.77 29.76
CA VAL A 427 25.57 17.71 28.64
C VAL A 427 26.36 19.00 28.46
N THR A 428 26.31 19.94 29.41
CA THR A 428 26.91 21.28 29.29
C THR A 428 28.44 21.24 29.09
N LYS A 429 29.09 20.17 29.57
CA LYS A 429 30.53 19.95 29.45
C LYS A 429 30.93 18.98 28.33
N GLU A 430 29.96 18.46 27.58
CA GLU A 430 30.24 17.52 26.48
C GLU A 430 30.42 18.29 25.18
N GLU A 431 31.34 17.83 24.32
CA GLU A 431 31.47 18.40 22.99
C GLU A 431 30.19 18.17 22.18
N PRO A 432 29.64 19.21 21.51
CA PRO A 432 28.45 19.06 20.68
C PRO A 432 28.67 18.03 19.57
N ARG A 433 27.87 16.96 19.60
CA ARG A 433 27.80 16.01 18.49
C ARG A 433 26.82 16.54 17.44
N VAL A 434 27.34 17.28 16.46
CA VAL A 434 26.52 17.86 15.39
C VAL A 434 26.29 16.83 14.29
N GLY A 435 25.01 16.56 13.98
CA GLY A 435 24.59 15.80 12.81
C GLY A 435 23.93 16.70 11.78
N VAL A 436 24.37 16.63 10.52
CA VAL A 436 23.73 17.32 9.39
C VAL A 436 22.97 16.29 8.56
N PHE A 437 21.67 16.49 8.41
CA PHE A 437 20.81 15.64 7.57
C PHE A 437 20.36 16.44 6.35
N VAL A 438 20.78 16.02 5.17
CA VAL A 438 20.38 16.63 3.89
C VAL A 438 19.33 15.73 3.25
N CYS A 439 18.09 16.21 3.13
CA CYS A 439 17.02 15.49 2.44
C CYS A 439 16.91 16.00 1.00
N HIS A 440 17.11 15.10 0.03
CA HIS A 440 16.79 15.33 -1.39
C HIS A 440 15.43 14.72 -1.72
N CYS A 441 14.39 15.18 -1.03
CA CYS A 441 13.02 14.66 -1.15
C CYS A 441 12.11 15.51 -2.07
N GLY A 442 12.69 16.33 -2.95
CA GLY A 442 11.97 17.13 -3.95
C GLY A 442 12.63 16.98 -5.31
N ALA A 443 11.80 16.74 -6.33
CA ALA A 443 12.17 16.90 -7.74
C ALA A 443 12.62 18.35 -8.01
#